data_AF-A0A382IDE1-F1
#
_entry.id   AF-A0A382IDE1-F1
#
_cell.length_a   1.000
_cell.length_b   1.000
_cell.length_c   1.000
_cell.angle_alpha   90.00
_cell.angle_beta   90.00
_cell.angle_gamma   90.00
#
_symmetry.space_group_name_H-M   'P 1'
#
loop_
_entity.id
_entity.type
_entity.pdbx_description
1 polymer ?
#
loop_
_entity_poly.entity_id
_entity_poly.type
_entity_poly.pdbx_seq_one_letter_code
_entity_poly.pdbx_strand_id
1 'polypeptide(L)'
;MFTVVIFLNIMLTGLRSDKSVINGYYSEAEENFLRLIQRKNLDNAIRLEPGLMADFEKVLSCALIDAYRSDSQCTRAHLFIQRVLYYINRLKFFWFDDLENYTNENSSILFAVRSKIETEWEAWEESHIEKESLNSIIVEEALTKRVQEDLNPLPSEEGLFLRNETSLAGYKRLLAITSLDGLVEA
;
A
#
# COMPACT_ATOMS: atom_id res chain seq x y z
N MET A 1 -24.64 6.16 20.11
CA MET A 1 -23.66 5.71 19.10
C MET A 1 -23.52 6.68 17.92
N PHE A 2 -24.59 7.37 17.50
CA PHE A 2 -24.55 8.40 16.44
C PHE A 2 -23.84 9.71 16.83
N THR A 3 -23.83 10.08 18.11
CA THR A 3 -23.26 11.37 18.58
C THR A 3 -21.74 11.42 18.56
N VAL A 4 -21.06 10.27 18.69
CA VAL A 4 -19.59 10.18 18.70
C VAL A 4 -19.01 10.28 17.28
N VAL A 5 -19.71 9.70 16.29
CA VAL A 5 -19.34 9.79 14.86
C VAL A 5 -19.49 11.22 14.36
N ILE A 6 -20.54 11.92 14.78
CA ILE A 6 -20.77 13.33 14.45
C ILE A 6 -19.71 14.23 15.11
N PHE A 7 -19.36 13.97 16.38
CA PHE A 7 -18.30 14.73 17.05
C PHE A 7 -16.92 14.54 16.43
N LEU A 8 -16.58 13.34 15.95
CA LEU A 8 -15.33 13.09 15.25
C LEU A 8 -15.32 13.76 13.87
N ASN A 9 -16.44 13.72 13.14
CA ASN A 9 -16.60 14.41 11.86
C ASN A 9 -16.53 15.95 12.02
N ILE A 10 -17.07 16.50 13.11
CA ILE A 10 -16.97 17.94 13.43
C ILE A 10 -15.53 18.32 13.80
N MET A 11 -14.80 17.47 14.54
CA MET A 11 -13.38 17.70 14.82
C MET A 11 -12.52 17.61 13.55
N LEU A 12 -12.80 16.67 12.64
CA LEU A 12 -12.10 16.52 11.35
C LEU A 12 -12.42 17.65 10.36
N THR A 13 -13.66 18.16 10.37
CA THR A 13 -14.03 19.34 9.55
C THR A 13 -13.50 20.65 10.12
N GLY A 14 -13.32 20.75 11.45
CA GLY A 14 -12.65 21.88 12.11
C GLY A 14 -11.12 21.90 11.93
N LEU A 15 -10.49 20.75 11.67
CA LEU A 15 -9.05 20.60 11.43
C LEU A 15 -8.62 20.85 9.98
N ARG A 16 -9.55 21.23 9.09
CA ARG A 16 -9.34 21.37 7.64
C ARG A 16 -8.43 22.54 7.22
N SER A 17 -7.67 23.14 8.14
CA SER A 17 -6.76 24.25 7.85
C SER A 17 -5.28 24.00 8.17
N ASP A 18 -4.87 22.82 8.66
CA ASP A 18 -3.44 22.58 8.89
C ASP A 18 -2.95 21.22 8.38
N LYS A 19 -2.30 21.24 7.21
CA LYS A 19 -1.61 20.09 6.60
C LYS A 19 -0.60 19.45 7.57
N SER A 20 -0.08 20.18 8.55
CA SER A 20 0.86 19.63 9.54
C SER A 20 0.21 18.63 10.50
N VAL A 21 -1.06 18.82 10.86
CA VAL A 21 -1.78 17.96 11.81
C VAL A 21 -2.17 16.62 11.17
N ILE A 22 -2.64 16.65 9.91
CA ILE A 22 -2.93 15.42 9.13
C ILE A 22 -1.64 14.62 8.91
N ASN A 23 -0.51 15.29 8.71
CA ASN A 23 0.80 14.64 8.58
C ASN A 23 1.23 13.96 9.89
N GLY A 24 0.95 14.54 11.05
CA GLY A 24 1.23 13.91 12.35
C GLY A 24 0.40 12.63 12.56
N TYR A 25 -0.90 12.70 12.27
CA TYR A 25 -1.85 11.63 12.55
C TYR A 25 -1.55 10.30 11.85
N TYR A 26 -1.32 10.34 10.53
CA TYR A 26 -0.98 9.12 9.77
C TYR A 26 0.41 8.58 10.11
N SER A 27 1.36 9.46 10.44
CA SER A 27 2.71 9.04 10.81
C SER A 27 2.73 8.35 12.17
N GLU A 28 1.99 8.88 13.15
CA GLU A 28 1.85 8.25 14.47
C GLU A 28 1.18 6.88 14.39
N ALA A 29 0.10 6.76 13.61
CA ALA A 29 -0.56 5.48 13.38
C ALA A 29 0.36 4.45 12.71
N GLU A 30 1.20 4.90 11.77
CA GLU A 30 2.18 4.05 11.11
C GLU A 30 3.27 3.57 12.08
N GLU A 31 3.81 4.46 12.92
CA GLU A 31 4.79 4.09 13.96
C GLU A 31 4.20 3.11 14.98
N ASN A 32 2.95 3.35 15.40
CA ASN A 32 2.25 2.45 16.29
C ASN A 32 2.02 1.08 15.65
N PHE A 33 1.64 1.06 14.36
CA PHE A 33 1.51 -0.19 13.61
C PHE A 33 2.85 -0.94 13.56
N LEU A 34 3.94 -0.27 13.19
CA LEU A 34 5.30 -0.84 13.17
C LEU A 34 5.69 -1.50 14.49
N ARG A 35 5.41 -0.82 15.62
CA ARG A 35 5.66 -1.38 16.96
C ARG A 35 4.82 -2.62 17.25
N LEU A 36 3.59 -2.70 16.72
CA LEU A 36 2.72 -3.87 16.89
C LEU A 36 3.25 -5.06 16.08
N ILE A 37 3.60 -4.86 14.80
CA ILE A 37 4.12 -5.94 13.93
C ILE A 37 5.43 -6.54 14.44
N GLN A 38 6.20 -5.78 15.23
CA GLN A 38 7.44 -6.25 15.86
C GLN A 38 7.22 -7.03 17.16
N ARG A 39 5.99 -7.05 17.72
CA ARG A 39 5.71 -7.82 18.94
C ARG A 39 5.74 -9.32 18.65
N LYS A 40 6.37 -10.09 19.53
CA LYS A 40 6.33 -11.56 19.45
C LYS A 40 4.89 -12.05 19.64
N ASN A 41 4.40 -12.83 18.68
CA ASN A 41 3.05 -13.41 18.68
C ASN A 41 1.95 -12.34 18.81
N LEU A 42 1.85 -11.50 17.77
CA LEU A 42 0.89 -10.40 17.67
C LEU A 42 -0.56 -10.84 17.95
N ASP A 43 -0.97 -11.98 17.38
CA ASP A 43 -2.33 -12.50 17.53
C ASP A 43 -2.68 -12.75 19.01
N ASN A 44 -1.77 -13.37 19.76
CA ASN A 44 -1.98 -13.58 21.19
C ASN A 44 -1.95 -12.27 21.98
N ALA A 45 -1.07 -11.33 21.64
CA ALA A 45 -1.00 -10.03 22.30
C ALA A 45 -2.32 -9.25 22.15
N ILE A 46 -2.89 -9.22 20.95
CA ILE A 46 -4.18 -8.55 20.69
C ILE A 46 -5.33 -9.31 21.34
N ARG A 47 -5.29 -10.64 21.38
CA ARG A 47 -6.30 -11.44 22.08
C ARG A 47 -6.37 -11.10 23.57
N LEU A 48 -5.22 -10.86 24.21
CA LEU A 48 -5.12 -10.50 25.63
C LEU A 48 -5.47 -9.03 25.86
N GLU A 49 -5.12 -8.15 24.93
CA GLU A 49 -5.37 -6.71 25.02
C GLU A 49 -5.90 -6.16 23.68
N PRO A 50 -7.21 -6.29 23.41
CA PRO A 50 -7.80 -5.85 22.14
C PRO A 50 -7.63 -4.35 21.86
N GLY A 51 -7.45 -3.55 22.92
CA GLY A 51 -7.23 -2.10 22.80
C GLY A 51 -5.96 -1.71 22.04
N LEU A 52 -4.98 -2.62 21.92
CA LEU A 52 -3.71 -2.35 21.23
C LEU A 52 -3.89 -1.94 19.76
N MET A 53 -4.94 -2.42 19.09
CA MET A 53 -5.22 -2.10 17.69
C MET A 53 -6.24 -0.98 17.49
N ALA A 54 -6.94 -0.56 18.55
CA ALA A 54 -8.12 0.30 18.41
C ALA A 54 -7.82 1.64 17.72
N ASP A 55 -6.71 2.29 18.10
CA ASP A 55 -6.33 3.57 17.51
C ASP A 55 -5.87 3.42 16.06
N PHE A 56 -5.09 2.37 15.76
CA PHE A 56 -4.69 2.07 14.38
C PHE A 56 -5.89 1.75 13.49
N GLU A 57 -6.80 0.89 13.94
CA GLU A 57 -7.99 0.51 13.17
C GLU A 57 -8.90 1.70 12.88
N LYS A 58 -9.00 2.63 13.84
CA LYS A 58 -9.71 3.89 13.66
C LYS A 58 -9.05 4.74 12.58
N VAL A 59 -7.74 4.94 12.64
CA VAL A 59 -6.98 5.70 11.63
C VAL A 59 -7.13 5.05 10.25
N LEU A 60 -6.96 3.74 10.17
CA LEU A 60 -7.09 2.97 8.93
C LEU A 60 -8.48 3.13 8.33
N SER A 61 -9.53 3.08 9.15
CA SER A 61 -10.91 3.26 8.67
C SER A 61 -11.14 4.66 8.10
N CYS A 62 -10.56 5.69 8.72
CA CYS A 62 -10.58 7.06 8.17
C CYS A 62 -9.79 7.14 6.86
N ALA A 63 -8.59 6.54 6.80
CA ALA A 63 -7.75 6.53 5.60
C ALA A 63 -8.46 5.91 4.40
N LEU A 64 -9.17 4.79 4.62
CA LEU A 64 -9.90 4.09 3.56
C LEU A 64 -11.04 4.95 2.99
N ILE A 65 -11.75 5.70 3.85
CA ILE A 65 -12.77 6.65 3.39
C ILE A 65 -12.13 7.77 2.57
N ASP A 66 -11.07 8.39 3.10
CA ASP A 66 -10.37 9.50 2.45
C ASP A 66 -9.75 9.08 1.10
N ALA A 67 -9.21 7.87 1.00
CA ALA A 67 -8.53 7.37 -0.19
C ALA A 67 -9.50 6.85 -1.26
N TYR A 68 -10.54 6.11 -0.87
CA TYR A 68 -11.33 5.31 -1.82
C TYR A 68 -12.80 5.72 -1.92
N ARG A 69 -13.34 6.49 -0.97
CA ARG A 69 -14.77 6.84 -0.94
C ARG A 69 -15.04 8.34 -1.01
N SER A 70 -14.00 9.16 -0.89
CA SER A 70 -14.11 10.62 -0.93
C SER A 70 -13.59 11.15 -2.27
N ASP A 71 -14.23 12.19 -2.80
CA ASP A 71 -13.75 12.88 -4.01
C ASP A 71 -12.45 13.65 -3.75
N SER A 72 -12.08 13.86 -2.48
CA SER A 72 -10.78 14.40 -2.11
C SER A 72 -9.74 13.30 -2.22
N GLN A 73 -9.13 13.13 -3.38
CA GLN A 73 -7.98 12.24 -3.61
C GLN A 73 -6.84 12.55 -2.61
N CYS A 74 -6.93 11.97 -1.42
CA CYS A 74 -6.06 12.30 -0.30
C CYS A 74 -4.76 11.50 -0.45
N THR A 75 -3.77 12.08 -1.14
CA THR A 75 -2.48 11.44 -1.39
C THR A 75 -1.83 10.89 -0.11
N ARG A 76 -2.04 11.55 1.04
CA ARG A 76 -1.46 11.08 2.31
C ARG A 76 -2.15 9.83 2.86
N ALA A 77 -3.47 9.72 2.71
CA ALA A 77 -4.22 8.52 3.07
C ALA A 77 -3.79 7.34 2.20
N HIS A 78 -3.66 7.54 0.88
CA HIS A 78 -3.11 6.53 -0.02
C HIS A 78 -1.70 6.09 0.39
N LEU A 79 -0.80 7.03 0.64
CA LEU A 79 0.56 6.71 1.06
C LEU A 79 0.60 5.93 2.38
N PHE A 80 -0.25 6.28 3.35
CA PHE A 80 -0.37 5.55 4.60
C PHE A 80 -0.82 4.10 4.36
N ILE A 81 -1.88 3.89 3.57
CA ILE A 81 -2.38 2.56 3.21
C ILE A 81 -1.31 1.73 2.49
N GLN A 82 -0.63 2.32 1.51
CA GLN A 82 0.47 1.66 0.78
C GLN A 82 1.60 1.23 1.71
N ARG A 83 1.97 2.06 2.70
CA ARG A 83 3.00 1.72 3.68
C ARG A 83 2.57 0.61 4.62
N VAL A 84 1.31 0.60 5.07
CA VAL A 84 0.75 -0.52 5.84
C VAL A 84 0.84 -1.83 5.05
N LEU A 85 0.38 -1.83 3.79
CA LEU A 85 0.47 -3.01 2.91
C LEU A 85 1.91 -3.45 2.69
N TYR A 86 2.82 -2.50 2.45
CA TYR A 86 4.25 -2.76 2.30
C TYR A 86 4.81 -3.50 3.52
N TYR A 87 4.53 -3.03 4.74
CA TYR A 87 5.04 -3.69 5.95
C TYR A 87 4.47 -5.10 6.13
N ILE A 88 3.18 -5.31 5.84
CA ILE A 88 2.57 -6.65 5.90
C ILE A 88 3.21 -7.58 4.86
N ASN A 89 3.38 -7.10 3.62
CA ASN A 89 3.95 -7.90 2.54
C ASN A 89 5.43 -8.20 2.75
N ARG A 90 6.18 -7.28 3.38
CA ARG A 90 7.59 -7.47 3.73
C ARG A 90 7.81 -8.71 4.60
N LEU A 91 6.82 -9.09 5.42
CA LEU A 91 6.91 -10.28 6.28
C LEU A 91 7.01 -11.61 5.52
N LYS A 92 6.72 -11.62 4.21
CA LYS A 92 6.88 -12.83 3.37
C LYS A 92 8.26 -12.96 2.74
N PHE A 93 9.09 -11.92 2.86
CA PHE A 93 10.39 -11.85 2.21
C PHE A 93 11.49 -11.97 3.27
N PHE A 94 11.84 -13.18 3.69
CA PHE A 94 12.84 -13.41 4.76
C PHE A 94 14.30 -13.40 4.29
N TRP A 95 14.56 -13.24 3.00
CA TRP A 95 15.90 -13.36 2.44
C TRP A 95 16.87 -12.35 3.07
N PHE A 96 17.94 -12.88 3.68
CA PHE A 96 19.06 -12.14 4.28
C PHE A 96 18.73 -11.23 5.49
N ASP A 97 17.69 -11.55 6.25
CA ASP A 97 17.31 -10.82 7.47
C ASP A 97 17.04 -11.81 8.63
N ASP A 98 16.94 -11.31 9.86
CA ASP A 98 16.70 -12.13 11.07
C ASP A 98 15.27 -12.71 11.05
N LEU A 99 15.15 -14.03 11.24
CA LEU A 99 13.87 -14.74 11.34
C LEU A 99 12.95 -14.17 12.44
N GLU A 100 13.51 -13.54 13.48
CA GLU A 100 12.71 -12.88 14.51
C GLU A 100 11.84 -11.74 13.95
N ASN A 101 12.24 -11.10 12.85
CA ASN A 101 11.47 -10.03 12.19
C ASN A 101 10.21 -10.55 11.47
N TYR A 102 10.08 -11.87 11.29
CA TYR A 102 9.04 -12.52 10.50
C TYR A 102 8.08 -13.36 11.34
N THR A 103 8.19 -13.29 12.67
CA THR A 103 7.39 -14.09 13.61
C THR A 103 5.88 -13.95 13.44
N ASN A 104 5.42 -12.87 12.81
CA ASN A 104 4.00 -12.59 12.55
C ASN A 104 3.57 -12.80 11.09
N GLU A 105 4.38 -13.45 10.24
CA GLU A 105 4.04 -13.72 8.83
C GLU A 105 2.66 -14.38 8.66
N ASN A 106 2.33 -15.31 9.55
CA ASN A 106 1.06 -16.05 9.55
C ASN A 106 -0.02 -15.45 10.48
N SER A 107 0.12 -14.18 10.87
CA SER A 107 -0.84 -13.50 11.74
C SER A 107 -2.22 -13.38 11.07
N SER A 108 -3.23 -13.91 11.74
CA SER A 108 -4.64 -13.79 11.33
C SER A 108 -5.13 -12.34 11.41
N ILE A 109 -4.58 -11.55 12.35
CA ILE A 109 -4.89 -10.12 12.47
C ILE A 109 -4.34 -9.34 11.26
N LEU A 110 -3.07 -9.55 10.88
CA LEU A 110 -2.49 -8.87 9.73
C LEU A 110 -3.16 -9.29 8.43
N PHE A 111 -3.57 -10.56 8.32
CA PHE A 111 -4.40 -11.02 7.22
C PHE A 111 -5.71 -10.22 7.14
N ALA A 112 -6.41 -10.05 8.27
CA ALA A 112 -7.67 -9.29 8.31
C ALA A 112 -7.47 -7.80 7.94
N VAL A 113 -6.38 -7.18 8.40
CA VAL A 113 -6.02 -5.80 8.01
C VAL A 113 -5.81 -5.70 6.51
N ARG A 114 -5.01 -6.60 5.92
CA ARG A 114 -4.78 -6.62 4.46
C ARG A 114 -6.07 -6.82 3.70
N SER A 115 -6.87 -7.82 4.08
CA SER A 115 -8.15 -8.11 3.42
C SER A 115 -9.10 -6.91 3.47
N LYS A 116 -9.18 -6.19 4.60
CA LYS A 116 -9.99 -4.98 4.71
C LYS A 116 -9.55 -3.90 3.71
N ILE A 117 -8.24 -3.71 3.54
CA ILE A 117 -7.71 -2.74 2.57
C ILE A 117 -8.02 -3.18 1.14
N GLU A 118 -7.71 -4.45 0.81
CA GLU A 118 -7.90 -5.01 -0.52
C GLU A 118 -9.37 -4.96 -0.95
N THR A 119 -10.32 -5.27 -0.05
CA THR A 119 -11.75 -5.18 -0.36
C THR A 119 -12.22 -3.76 -0.71
N GLU A 120 -11.73 -2.74 0.00
CA GLU A 120 -12.09 -1.35 -0.31
C GLU A 120 -11.42 -0.87 -1.61
N TRP A 121 -10.18 -1.29 -1.83
CA TRP A 121 -9.45 -0.97 -3.06
C TRP A 121 -10.09 -1.64 -4.28
N GLU A 122 -10.48 -2.92 -4.19
CA GLU A 122 -11.18 -3.66 -5.25
C GLU A 122 -12.49 -2.97 -5.62
N ALA A 123 -13.32 -2.62 -4.63
CA ALA A 123 -14.58 -1.91 -4.88
C ALA A 123 -14.36 -0.54 -5.54
N TRP A 124 -13.32 0.19 -5.12
CA TRP A 124 -12.93 1.45 -5.75
C TRP A 124 -12.46 1.24 -7.19
N GLU A 125 -11.60 0.26 -7.44
CA GLU A 125 -11.08 -0.05 -8.78
C GLU A 125 -12.21 -0.45 -9.73
N GLU A 126 -13.12 -1.32 -9.29
CA GLU A 126 -14.30 -1.73 -10.06
C GLU A 126 -15.18 -0.55 -10.47
N SER A 127 -15.30 0.48 -9.62
CA SER A 127 -16.09 1.69 -9.92
C SER A 127 -15.46 2.57 -11.00
N HIS A 128 -14.16 2.44 -11.26
CA HIS A 128 -13.43 3.19 -12.28
C HIS A 128 -13.32 2.45 -13.61
N ILE A 129 -13.77 1.20 -13.68
CA ILE A 129 -13.79 0.42 -14.92
C ILE A 129 -14.98 0.88 -15.77
N GLU A 130 -14.69 1.47 -16.94
CA GLU A 130 -15.70 1.77 -17.96
C GLU A 130 -16.18 0.49 -18.66
N LYS A 131 -17.11 -0.23 -18.00
CA LYS A 131 -17.61 -1.55 -18.44
C LYS A 131 -18.22 -1.55 -19.84
N GLU A 132 -18.77 -0.42 -20.29
CA GLU A 132 -19.33 -0.28 -21.64
C GLU A 132 -18.26 -0.30 -22.74
N SER A 133 -17.07 0.26 -22.46
CA SER A 133 -15.94 0.24 -23.40
C SER A 133 -15.40 -1.18 -23.61
N LEU A 134 -15.39 -2.00 -22.55
CA LEU A 134 -14.88 -3.37 -22.56
C LEU A 134 -15.69 -4.31 -23.48
N ASN A 135 -17.01 -4.09 -23.60
CA ASN A 135 -17.88 -4.92 -24.45
C ASN A 135 -17.61 -4.75 -25.96
N SER A 136 -16.89 -3.69 -26.34
CA SER A 136 -16.53 -3.41 -27.74
C SER A 136 -15.16 -3.96 -28.14
N ILE A 137 -14.39 -4.51 -27.18
CA ILE A 137 -13.02 -4.97 -27.41
C ILE A 137 -13.04 -6.39 -27.98
N ILE A 138 -12.35 -6.58 -29.11
CA ILE A 138 -12.02 -7.92 -29.61
C ILE A 138 -10.86 -8.44 -28.75
N VAL A 139 -11.19 -9.25 -27.75
CA VAL A 139 -10.25 -9.70 -26.71
C VAL A 139 -8.99 -10.33 -27.30
N GLU A 140 -9.12 -11.17 -28.32
CA GLU A 140 -7.99 -11.84 -28.97
C GLU A 140 -7.02 -10.84 -29.60
N GLU A 141 -7.54 -9.81 -30.29
CA GLU A 141 -6.71 -8.76 -30.90
C GLU A 141 -6.03 -7.90 -29.84
N ALA A 142 -6.74 -7.55 -28.77
CA ALA A 142 -6.19 -6.75 -27.67
C ALA A 142 -5.06 -7.49 -26.94
N LEU A 143 -5.25 -8.77 -26.63
CA LEU A 143 -4.22 -9.61 -26.01
C LEU A 143 -3.04 -9.83 -26.95
N THR A 144 -3.30 -10.11 -28.23
CA THR A 144 -2.24 -10.28 -29.24
C THR A 144 -1.41 -9.01 -29.37
N LYS A 145 -2.07 -7.84 -29.43
CA LYS A 145 -1.39 -6.54 -29.47
C LYS A 145 -0.53 -6.34 -28.22
N ARG A 146 -1.05 -6.63 -27.02
CA ARG A 146 -0.29 -6.48 -25.78
C ARG A 146 0.94 -7.39 -25.74
N VAL A 147 0.80 -8.64 -26.17
CA VAL A 147 1.92 -9.58 -26.27
C VAL A 147 2.98 -9.06 -27.25
N GLN A 148 2.57 -8.50 -28.40
CA GLN A 148 3.52 -7.90 -29.34
C GLN A 148 4.27 -6.70 -28.76
N GLU A 149 3.57 -5.84 -28.01
CA GLU A 149 4.17 -4.71 -27.28
C GLU A 149 5.16 -5.18 -26.21
N ASP A 150 4.85 -6.25 -25.47
CA ASP A 150 5.71 -6.78 -24.40
C ASP A 150 6.93 -7.55 -24.96
N LEU A 151 6.78 -8.25 -26.10
CA LEU A 151 7.88 -9.00 -26.72
C LEU A 151 8.91 -8.09 -27.40
N ASN A 152 8.46 -6.99 -28.01
CA ASN A 152 9.32 -6.06 -28.72
C ASN A 152 8.96 -4.60 -28.37
N PRO A 153 9.15 -4.18 -27.12
CA PRO A 153 8.84 -2.82 -26.72
C PRO A 153 9.76 -1.88 -27.49
N LEU A 154 9.18 -0.80 -28.03
CA LEU A 154 10.00 0.31 -28.51
C LEU A 154 10.81 0.85 -27.34
N PRO A 155 12.13 1.02 -27.49
CA PRO A 155 12.95 1.50 -26.39
C PRO A 155 12.50 2.92 -26.02
N SER A 156 12.13 3.13 -24.76
CA SER A 156 11.79 4.46 -24.26
C SER A 156 13.01 5.37 -24.27
N GLU A 157 12.81 6.68 -24.18
CA GLU A 157 13.90 7.65 -24.07
C GLU A 157 14.78 7.33 -22.84
N GLU A 158 14.16 6.97 -21.72
CA GLU A 158 14.85 6.54 -20.51
C GLU A 158 15.62 5.23 -20.74
N GLY A 159 15.03 4.26 -21.44
CA GLY A 159 15.70 3.00 -21.77
C GLY A 159 16.93 3.21 -22.67
N LEU A 160 16.84 4.12 -23.64
CA LEU A 160 17.96 4.52 -24.49
C LEU A 160 19.05 5.24 -23.70
N PHE A 161 18.68 6.14 -22.79
CA PHE A 161 19.62 6.81 -21.88
C PHE A 161 20.34 5.80 -20.98
N LEU A 162 19.59 4.87 -20.38
CA LEU A 162 20.15 3.82 -19.53
C LEU A 162 21.13 2.93 -20.28
N ARG A 163 20.83 2.59 -21.54
CA ARG A 163 21.68 1.75 -22.39
C ARG A 163 22.92 2.48 -22.92
N ASN A 164 22.76 3.72 -23.41
CA ASN A 164 23.77 4.37 -24.24
C ASN A 164 24.58 5.43 -23.48
N GLU A 165 24.00 6.05 -22.45
CA GLU A 165 24.56 7.26 -21.80
C GLU A 165 24.95 7.02 -20.33
N THR A 166 24.55 5.89 -19.75
CA THR A 166 24.87 5.58 -18.35
C THR A 166 26.35 5.25 -18.18
N SER A 167 27.05 6.09 -17.41
CA SER A 167 28.42 5.81 -16.99
C SER A 167 28.51 4.55 -16.12
N LEU A 168 29.69 3.95 -16.02
CA LEU A 168 29.92 2.79 -15.15
C LEU A 168 29.50 3.05 -13.69
N ALA A 169 29.72 4.26 -13.16
CA ALA A 169 29.30 4.62 -11.81
C ALA A 169 27.77 4.70 -11.68
N GLY A 170 27.09 5.26 -12.70
CA GLY A 170 25.64 5.28 -12.79
C GLY A 170 25.05 3.87 -12.88
N TYR A 171 25.65 3.00 -13.68
CA TYR A 171 25.22 1.61 -13.83
C TYR A 171 25.37 0.81 -12.53
N LYS A 172 26.49 0.97 -11.82
CA LYS A 172 26.68 0.35 -10.48
C LYS A 172 25.64 0.82 -9.47
N ARG A 173 25.26 2.11 -9.51
CA ARG A 173 24.23 2.66 -8.64
C ARG A 173 22.84 2.15 -9.02
N LEU A 174 22.54 2.04 -10.31
CA LEU A 174 21.32 1.44 -10.81
C LEU A 174 21.22 -0.01 -10.32
N LEU A 175 22.28 -0.82 -10.50
CA LEU A 175 22.34 -2.18 -9.99
C LEU A 175 22.12 -2.26 -8.48
N ALA A 176 22.68 -1.34 -7.69
CA ALA A 176 22.46 -1.33 -6.24
C ALA A 176 21.00 -1.01 -5.84
N ILE A 177 20.33 -0.16 -6.62
CA ILE A 177 18.90 0.16 -6.44
C ILE A 177 18.04 -1.02 -6.89
N THR A 178 18.29 -1.54 -8.10
CA THR A 178 17.51 -2.66 -8.66
C THR A 178 17.80 -3.99 -7.98
N SER A 179 18.96 -4.17 -7.34
CA SER A 179 19.25 -5.35 -6.51
C SER A 179 18.40 -5.41 -5.25
N LEU A 180 17.79 -4.29 -4.85
CA LEU A 180 16.78 -4.28 -3.78
C LEU A 180 15.41 -4.75 -4.31
N ASP A 181 15.15 -4.61 -5.62
CA ASP A 181 13.91 -5.08 -6.29
C ASP A 181 14.04 -6.51 -6.86
N GLY A 182 15.25 -6.94 -7.23
CA GLY A 182 15.55 -8.20 -7.92
C GLY A 182 15.75 -9.42 -7.02
N LEU A 183 15.03 -9.51 -5.89
CA LEU A 183 15.05 -10.67 -4.98
C LEU A 183 13.84 -11.61 -5.20
N VAL A 184 13.25 -11.59 -6.41
CA VAL A 184 12.05 -12.38 -6.77
C VAL A 184 12.32 -13.44 -7.85
N GLU A 185 13.43 -13.39 -8.59
CA GLU A 185 13.76 -14.44 -9.56
C GLU A 185 15.26 -14.77 -9.55
N ALA A 186 15.63 -15.75 -8.74
CA ALA A 186 16.86 -16.53 -8.86
C ALA A 186 16.56 -18.01 -8.57
#